data_AF-A0A3A1YBV5-F1
#
_entry.id   AF-A0A3A1YBV5-F1
#
_cell.length_a   1.000
_cell.length_b   1.000
_cell.length_c   1.000
_cell.angle_alpha   90.00
_cell.angle_beta   90.00
_cell.angle_gamma   90.00
#
_symmetry.space_group_name_H-M   'P 1'
#
loop_
_entity.id
_entity.type
_entity.pdbx_description
1 polymer ?
#
loop_
_entity_poly.entity_id
_entity_poly.type
_entity_poly.pdbx_seq_one_letter_code
_entity_poly.pdbx_strand_id
1 'polypeptide(L)'
;IHFRLEYDHQNGMVIHLTLTALDRVYNHLLHTENFYGYFFEYAKPKEKPKPMPKEEPDILEIYYTDEKGNRIDKEDLQSDTVVYLVIKGQNLAGKTGDLELSNAKVDFEHQGVYLENDILDNYTLESDYNKIELKVIKPKND
;
A
#
# COMPACT_ATOMS: atom_id res chain seq x y z
N ILE A 1 1.02 47.14 -19.09
CA ILE A 1 1.33 46.45 -20.37
C ILE A 1 0.00 46.00 -20.96
N HIS A 2 -0.32 46.42 -22.19
CA HIS A 2 -1.52 45.98 -22.90
C HIS A 2 -1.13 45.23 -24.18
N PHE A 3 -1.82 44.12 -24.43
CA PHE A 3 -1.63 43.28 -25.60
C PHE A 3 -2.96 43.16 -26.35
N ARG A 4 -2.93 43.37 -27.67
CA ARG A 4 -4.07 43.17 -28.55
C ARG A 4 -3.61 42.47 -29.83
N LEU A 5 -4.38 41.47 -30.21
CA LEU A 5 -4.16 40.65 -31.39
C LEU A 5 -5.29 40.94 -32.37
N GLU A 6 -4.95 41.36 -33.59
CA GLU A 6 -5.94 41.63 -34.63
C GLU A 6 -5.53 40.96 -35.94
N TYR A 7 -6.51 40.72 -36.80
CA TYR A 7 -6.28 40.17 -38.14
C TYR A 7 -6.65 41.22 -39.18
N ASP A 8 -5.66 41.68 -39.93
CA ASP A 8 -5.85 42.58 -41.06
C ASP A 8 -5.80 41.78 -42.37
N HIS A 9 -6.72 42.10 -43.28
CA HIS A 9 -6.90 41.31 -44.49
C HIS A 9 -5.81 41.54 -45.55
N GLN A 10 -5.01 42.62 -45.43
CA GLN A 10 -3.87 42.89 -46.32
C GLN A 10 -2.54 42.44 -45.73
N ASN A 11 -2.36 42.54 -44.41
CA ASN A 11 -1.08 42.32 -43.74
C ASN A 11 -1.05 41.07 -42.84
N GLY A 12 -2.17 40.37 -42.68
CA GLY A 12 -2.28 39.17 -41.87
C GLY A 12 -2.43 39.47 -40.37
N MET A 13 -1.88 38.60 -39.52
CA MET A 13 -1.94 38.76 -38.07
C MET A 13 -1.07 39.94 -37.61
N VAL A 14 -1.69 40.98 -37.04
CA VAL A 14 -1.02 42.17 -36.53
C VAL A 14 -1.02 42.15 -35.00
N ILE A 15 0.16 42.31 -34.42
CA ILE A 15 0.37 42.29 -32.97
C ILE A 15 0.61 43.72 -32.48
N HIS A 16 -0.27 44.21 -31.60
CA HIS A 16 -0.11 45.51 -30.95
C HIS A 16 0.36 45.32 -29.50
N LEU A 17 1.59 45.75 -29.23
CA LEU A 17 2.15 45.82 -27.88
C LEU A 17 2.25 47.29 -27.47
N THR A 18 1.53 47.69 -26.43
CA THR A 18 1.65 49.04 -25.85
C THR A 18 2.41 48.96 -24.53
N LEU A 19 3.61 49.56 -24.51
CA LEU A 19 4.44 49.73 -23.32
C LEU A 19 4.29 51.15 -22.79
N THR A 20 3.96 51.29 -21.51
CA THR A 20 3.97 52.58 -20.80
C THR A 20 5.42 52.97 -20.49
N ALA A 21 5.80 54.21 -20.83
CA ALA A 21 7.17 54.71 -20.91
C ALA A 21 7.98 54.77 -19.59
N LEU A 22 7.51 54.18 -18.49
CA LEU A 22 8.34 54.01 -17.29
C LEU A 22 9.32 52.84 -17.40
N ASP A 23 9.06 51.88 -18.29
CA ASP A 23 9.92 50.74 -18.54
C ASP A 23 10.75 50.98 -19.81
N ARG A 24 11.96 51.55 -19.63
CA ARG A 24 12.95 51.64 -20.70
C ARG A 24 13.38 50.24 -21.13
N VAL A 25 12.93 49.79 -22.30
CA VAL A 25 13.50 48.61 -22.96
C VAL A 25 14.76 49.03 -23.72
N TYR A 26 15.93 48.63 -23.20
CA TYR A 26 17.19 48.73 -23.92
C TYR A 26 17.22 47.68 -25.04
N ASN A 27 17.27 48.18 -26.27
CA ASN A 27 17.95 47.59 -27.42
C ASN A 27 17.75 46.06 -27.64
N HIS A 28 16.64 45.70 -28.27
CA HIS A 28 16.62 44.47 -29.08
C HIS A 28 15.89 44.76 -30.39
N LEU A 29 16.63 44.77 -31.50
CA LEU A 29 16.04 44.77 -32.84
C LEU A 29 15.20 43.50 -32.97
N LEU A 30 13.87 43.65 -33.01
CA LEU A 30 12.95 42.58 -33.33
C LEU A 30 12.87 42.48 -34.86
N HIS A 31 13.72 41.63 -35.45
CA HIS A 31 13.45 41.10 -36.78
C HIS A 31 12.41 39.98 -36.63
N THR A 32 11.15 40.27 -36.99
CA THR A 32 10.09 39.28 -37.00
C THR A 32 10.11 38.53 -38.34
N GLU A 33 10.89 37.46 -38.43
CA GLU A 33 10.52 36.34 -39.29
C GLU A 33 9.54 35.45 -38.51
N ASN A 34 8.50 34.97 -39.18
CA ASN A 34 7.37 34.28 -38.56
C ASN A 34 7.80 33.01 -37.79
N PHE A 35 8.10 33.12 -36.50
CA PHE A 35 8.25 31.97 -35.61
C PHE A 35 6.94 31.73 -34.86
N TYR A 36 6.19 30.72 -35.29
CA TYR A 36 5.16 30.11 -34.45
C TYR A 36 5.85 29.36 -33.31
N GLY A 37 6.09 30.05 -32.20
CA GLY A 37 6.56 29.42 -30.97
C GLY A 37 5.42 28.65 -30.30
N TYR A 38 5.19 27.40 -30.70
CA TYR A 38 4.39 26.48 -29.90
C TYR A 38 5.20 26.04 -28.68
N PHE A 39 5.04 26.74 -27.56
CA PHE A 39 5.56 26.29 -26.27
C PHE A 39 4.64 25.19 -25.73
N PHE A 40 4.98 23.92 -25.99
CA PHE A 40 4.48 22.83 -25.16
C PHE A 40 5.36 22.79 -23.92
N GLU A 41 4.96 23.46 -22.84
CA GLU A 41 5.48 23.10 -21.52
C GLU A 41 4.98 21.69 -21.23
N TYR A 42 5.84 20.70 -21.46
CA TYR A 42 5.64 19.35 -20.95
C TYR A 42 5.68 19.45 -19.42
N ALA A 43 4.53 19.74 -18.82
CA ALA A 43 4.32 19.50 -17.41
C ALA A 43 4.50 17.99 -17.22
N LYS A 44 5.63 17.59 -16.64
CA LYS A 44 5.82 16.21 -16.19
C LYS A 44 4.56 15.84 -15.40
N PRO A 45 3.90 14.71 -15.71
CA PRO A 45 2.75 14.28 -14.93
C PRO A 45 3.16 14.32 -13.47
N LYS A 46 2.41 15.06 -12.63
CA LYS A 46 2.66 15.03 -11.19
C LYS A 46 2.65 13.55 -10.81
N GLU A 47 3.78 13.04 -10.33
CA GLU A 47 3.84 11.69 -9.80
C GLU A 47 2.71 11.59 -8.77
N LYS A 48 1.80 10.63 -8.96
CA LYS A 48 0.77 10.37 -7.95
C LYS A 48 1.52 10.14 -6.64
N PRO A 49 1.13 10.81 -5.54
CA PRO A 49 1.79 10.57 -4.27
C PRO A 49 1.77 9.07 -4.02
N LYS A 50 2.96 8.49 -3.79
CA LYS A 50 3.04 7.09 -3.39
C LYS A 50 2.18 6.96 -2.13
N PRO A 51 1.29 5.95 -2.04
CA PRO A 51 0.56 5.73 -0.80
C PRO A 51 1.58 5.66 0.33
N MET A 52 1.38 6.50 1.35
CA MET A 52 2.18 6.43 2.56
C MET A 52 2.06 5.00 3.10
N PRO A 53 3.14 4.41 3.65
CA PRO A 53 3.03 3.13 4.32
C PRO A 53 1.89 3.25 5.34
N LYS A 54 0.86 2.40 5.24
CA LYS A 54 -0.10 2.28 6.33
C LYS A 54 0.70 1.84 7.54
N GLU A 55 0.67 2.60 8.63
CA GLU A 55 1.32 2.21 9.90
C GLU A 55 0.44 1.23 10.70
N GLU A 56 -0.79 1.03 10.25
CA GLU A 56 -1.72 0.09 10.85
C GLU A 56 -1.31 -1.37 10.54
N PRO A 57 -1.41 -2.27 11.53
CA PRO A 57 -1.19 -3.69 11.29
C PRO A 57 -2.25 -4.24 10.34
N ASP A 58 -1.82 -4.97 9.32
CA ASP A 58 -2.71 -5.56 8.34
C ASP A 58 -2.39 -7.05 8.18
N ILE A 59 -3.34 -7.91 8.53
CA ILE A 59 -3.20 -9.37 8.38
C ILE A 59 -3.67 -9.76 6.98
N LEU A 60 -2.76 -10.34 6.21
CA LEU A 60 -2.99 -10.75 4.82
C LEU A 60 -3.43 -12.21 4.71
N GLU A 61 -2.81 -13.10 5.49
CA GLU A 61 -3.13 -14.54 5.47
C GLU A 61 -2.98 -15.17 6.85
N ILE A 62 -3.90 -16.09 7.17
CA ILE A 62 -3.78 -17.01 8.30
C ILE A 62 -4.08 -18.42 7.77
N TYR A 63 -3.20 -19.39 8.01
CA TYR A 63 -3.39 -20.77 7.56
C TYR A 63 -2.55 -21.78 8.35
N TYR A 64 -2.90 -23.06 8.28
CA TYR A 64 -2.15 -24.14 8.91
C TYR A 64 -1.16 -24.80 7.95
N THR A 65 -0.02 -25.25 8.47
CA THR A 65 0.96 -26.06 7.73
C THR A 65 1.47 -27.25 8.52
N ASP A 66 1.96 -28.27 7.83
CA ASP A 66 2.80 -29.31 8.42
C ASP A 66 4.22 -28.79 8.72
N GLU A 67 5.07 -29.66 9.27
CA GLU A 67 6.49 -29.36 9.53
C GLU A 67 7.27 -29.01 8.26
N LYS A 68 6.90 -29.61 7.13
CA LYS A 68 7.52 -29.39 5.82
C LYS A 68 7.04 -28.10 5.14
N GLY A 69 6.04 -27.42 5.71
CA GLY A 69 5.46 -26.19 5.18
C GLY A 69 4.34 -26.41 4.16
N ASN A 70 3.83 -27.63 4.00
CA ASN A 70 2.66 -27.90 3.16
C ASN A 70 1.40 -27.40 3.88
N ARG A 71 0.50 -26.74 3.15
CA ARG A 71 -0.77 -26.26 3.71
C ARG A 71 -1.67 -27.44 4.11
N ILE A 72 -2.32 -27.31 5.25
CA ILE A 72 -3.32 -28.24 5.77
C ILE A 72 -4.63 -27.47 5.91
N ASP A 73 -5.72 -28.04 5.39
CA ASP A 73 -7.05 -27.46 5.57
C ASP A 73 -7.54 -27.69 7.02
N LYS A 74 -8.32 -26.75 7.54
CA LYS A 74 -8.77 -26.75 8.95
C LYS A 74 -9.58 -28.02 9.28
N GLU A 75 -10.30 -28.55 8.29
CA GLU A 75 -11.15 -29.73 8.39
C GLU A 75 -10.35 -31.04 8.44
N ASP A 76 -9.11 -31.02 7.98
CA ASP A 76 -8.19 -32.17 7.85
C ASP A 76 -7.20 -32.28 9.02
N LEU A 77 -7.32 -31.39 10.02
CA LEU A 77 -6.53 -31.46 11.24
C LEU A 77 -6.83 -32.76 11.99
N GLN A 78 -5.76 -33.50 12.30
CA GLN A 78 -5.84 -34.78 13.01
C GLN A 78 -5.32 -34.62 14.44
N SER A 79 -6.03 -35.18 15.41
CA SER A 79 -5.59 -35.23 16.80
C SER A 79 -4.24 -35.96 16.94
N ASP A 80 -3.50 -35.62 17.98
CA ASP A 80 -2.18 -36.19 18.29
C ASP A 80 -1.11 -35.85 17.23
N THR A 81 -1.31 -34.76 16.47
CA THR A 81 -0.32 -34.24 15.51
C THR A 81 0.15 -32.85 15.89
N VAL A 82 1.33 -32.46 15.38
CA VAL A 82 1.86 -31.10 15.52
C VAL A 82 1.69 -30.38 14.18
N VAL A 83 1.07 -29.20 14.24
CA VAL A 83 0.85 -28.31 13.11
C VAL A 83 1.38 -26.93 13.43
N TYR A 84 1.50 -26.09 12.40
CA TYR A 84 1.95 -24.72 12.56
C TYR A 84 0.90 -23.75 12.04
N LEU A 85 0.48 -22.80 12.87
CA LEU A 85 -0.31 -21.66 12.44
C LEU A 85 0.63 -20.60 11.86
N VAL A 86 0.46 -20.30 10.59
CA VAL A 86 1.21 -19.27 9.89
C VAL A 86 0.35 -18.01 9.77
N ILE A 87 0.87 -16.90 10.27
CA ILE A 87 0.26 -15.57 10.17
C ILE A 87 1.18 -14.68 9.35
N LYS A 88 0.65 -14.11 8.27
CA LYS A 88 1.36 -13.18 7.39
C LYS A 88 0.65 -11.84 7.33
N GLY A 89 1.41 -10.77 7.34
CA GLY A 89 0.85 -9.43 7.21
C GLY A 89 1.90 -8.35 7.00
N GLN A 90 1.54 -7.13 7.36
CA GLN A 90 2.41 -5.95 7.35
C GLN A 90 2.27 -5.21 8.69
N ASN A 91 3.39 -4.70 9.20
CA ASN A 91 3.48 -3.98 10.47
C ASN A 91 2.96 -4.79 11.68
N LEU A 92 3.16 -6.11 11.65
CA LEU A 92 2.73 -7.01 12.72
C LEU A 92 3.72 -7.08 13.88
N ALA A 93 5.00 -6.79 13.62
CA ALA A 93 6.06 -6.90 14.62
C ALA A 93 5.77 -6.08 15.90
N GLY A 94 5.83 -6.74 17.06
CA GLY A 94 5.57 -6.15 18.37
C GLY A 94 4.09 -5.90 18.68
N LYS A 95 3.16 -6.36 17.83
CA LYS A 95 1.72 -6.29 18.11
C LYS A 95 1.30 -7.49 18.93
N THR A 96 0.36 -7.27 19.83
CA THR A 96 -0.18 -8.30 20.72
C THR A 96 -1.69 -8.39 20.54
N GLY A 97 -2.23 -9.60 20.58
CA GLY A 97 -3.66 -9.83 20.51
C GLY A 97 -4.01 -11.28 20.76
N ASP A 98 -5.31 -11.54 20.85
CA ASP A 98 -5.86 -12.87 21.07
C ASP A 98 -6.13 -13.52 19.72
N LEU A 99 -5.72 -14.78 19.57
CA LEU A 99 -5.89 -15.55 18.34
C LEU A 99 -6.94 -16.64 18.57
N GLU A 100 -8.08 -16.50 17.90
CA GLU A 100 -9.16 -17.49 17.94
C GLU A 100 -8.90 -18.62 16.94
N LEU A 101 -8.69 -19.83 17.44
CA LEU A 101 -8.37 -21.03 16.65
C LEU A 101 -9.56 -22.01 16.53
N SER A 102 -10.67 -21.71 17.24
CA SER A 102 -11.95 -22.43 17.34
C SER A 102 -12.18 -23.49 16.27
N ASN A 103 -12.11 -24.77 16.63
CA ASN A 103 -12.39 -25.87 15.70
C ASN A 103 -13.39 -26.87 16.31
N ALA A 104 -14.44 -27.21 15.56
CA ALA A 104 -15.46 -28.14 16.04
C ALA A 104 -14.98 -29.60 16.23
N LYS A 105 -13.83 -29.98 15.66
CA LYS A 105 -13.35 -31.37 15.64
C LYS A 105 -12.17 -31.64 16.57
N VAL A 106 -11.41 -30.61 16.94
CA VAL A 106 -10.12 -30.74 17.64
C VAL A 106 -9.92 -29.54 18.53
N ASP A 107 -9.17 -29.72 19.62
CA ASP A 107 -8.69 -28.61 20.43
C ASP A 107 -7.18 -28.45 20.25
N PHE A 108 -6.62 -27.37 20.78
CA PHE A 108 -5.20 -27.05 20.65
C PHE A 108 -4.46 -26.94 21.99
N GLU A 109 -3.19 -27.35 21.97
CA GLU A 109 -2.19 -27.07 23.01
C GLU A 109 -1.07 -26.21 22.41
N HIS A 110 -0.65 -25.17 23.14
CA HIS A 110 0.52 -24.37 22.81
C HIS A 110 1.56 -24.49 23.93
N GLN A 111 2.79 -24.87 23.59
CA GLN A 111 3.88 -25.06 24.56
C GLN A 111 3.52 -25.96 25.77
N GLY A 112 2.63 -26.94 25.54
CA GLY A 112 2.15 -27.86 26.58
C GLY A 112 1.02 -27.31 27.46
N VAL A 113 0.53 -26.11 27.18
CA VAL A 113 -0.65 -25.51 27.83
C VAL A 113 -1.86 -25.68 26.92
N TYR A 114 -2.96 -26.17 27.49
CA TYR A 114 -4.25 -26.28 26.79
C TYR A 114 -4.83 -24.88 26.51
N LEU A 115 -5.31 -24.66 25.29
CA LEU A 115 -5.97 -23.41 24.91
C LEU A 115 -7.47 -23.54 25.21
N GLU A 116 -7.92 -22.87 26.27
CA GLU A 116 -9.33 -22.86 26.63
C GLU A 116 -10.15 -22.15 25.53
N ASN A 117 -11.23 -22.78 25.07
CA ASN A 117 -12.02 -22.32 23.93
C ASN A 117 -11.21 -22.12 22.64
N ASP A 118 -10.08 -22.80 22.50
CA ASP A 118 -9.14 -22.63 21.38
C ASP A 118 -8.64 -21.19 21.19
N ILE A 119 -8.54 -20.41 22.28
CA ILE A 119 -8.02 -19.05 22.24
C ILE A 119 -6.57 -19.04 22.72
N LEU A 120 -5.68 -18.48 21.90
CA LEU A 120 -4.32 -18.14 22.31
C LEU A 120 -4.26 -16.67 22.71
N ASP A 121 -4.36 -16.43 24.02
CA ASP A 121 -4.45 -15.08 24.60
C ASP A 121 -3.10 -14.34 24.57
N ASN A 122 -3.17 -13.03 24.32
CA ASN A 122 -2.08 -12.08 24.48
C ASN A 122 -0.78 -12.51 23.75
N TYR A 123 -0.91 -13.13 22.58
CA TYR A 123 0.23 -13.56 21.78
C TYR A 123 0.90 -12.36 21.09
N THR A 124 2.22 -12.26 21.21
CA THR A 124 3.00 -11.18 20.57
C THR A 124 3.57 -11.66 19.25
N LEU A 125 3.19 -11.01 18.15
CA LEU A 125 3.73 -11.24 16.82
C LEU A 125 5.14 -10.66 16.74
N GLU A 126 6.14 -11.49 16.44
CA GLU A 126 7.55 -11.08 16.43
C GLU A 126 7.95 -10.42 15.11
N SER A 127 7.28 -10.77 14.01
CA SER A 127 7.57 -10.20 12.69
C SER A 127 6.31 -10.13 11.80
N ASP A 128 6.47 -9.75 10.54
CA ASP A 128 5.40 -9.80 9.53
C ASP A 128 5.08 -11.23 9.06
N TYR A 129 5.94 -12.19 9.42
CA TYR A 129 5.76 -13.63 9.19
C TYR A 129 5.94 -14.37 10.52
N ASN A 130 4.86 -14.91 11.07
CA ASN A 130 4.91 -15.69 12.31
C ASN A 130 4.51 -17.13 12.03
N LYS A 131 5.21 -18.06 12.69
CA LYS A 131 4.93 -19.50 12.62
C LYS A 131 4.82 -20.02 14.05
N ILE A 132 3.60 -20.32 14.47
CA ILE A 132 3.27 -20.73 15.84
C ILE A 132 3.08 -22.25 15.84
N GLU A 133 3.86 -22.97 16.63
CA GLU A 133 3.68 -24.41 16.83
C GLU A 133 2.45 -24.67 17.71
N LEU A 134 1.59 -25.56 17.25
CA LEU A 134 0.38 -26.00 17.93
C LEU A 134 0.32 -27.52 17.90
N LYS A 135 0.02 -28.11 19.05
CA LYS A 135 -0.28 -29.54 19.14
C LYS A 135 -1.78 -29.72 19.08
N VAL A 136 -2.24 -30.46 18.08
CA VAL A 136 -3.65 -30.79 17.91
C VAL A 136 -3.98 -31.94 18.85
N ILE A 137 -5.00 -31.76 19.68
CA ILE A 137 -5.46 -32.78 20.61
C ILE A 137 -6.91 -33.15 20.32
N LYS A 138 -7.36 -34.26 20.90
CA LYS A 138 -8.78 -34.63 20.85
C LYS A 138 -9.60 -33.56 21.56
N PRO A 139 -10.80 -33.25 21.05
CA PRO A 139 -11.65 -32.26 21.67
C PRO A 139 -11.95 -32.70 23.11
N LYS A 140 -11.60 -31.86 24.06
CA LYS A 140 -11.99 -32.02 25.46
C LYS A 140 -13.39 -31.41 25.58
N ASN A 141 -14.39 -32.12 25.09
CA ASN A 141 -15.78 -31.76 25.39
C ASN A 141 -15.96 -31.71 26.92
N ASP A 142 -16.52 -30.62 27.42
CA ASP A 142 -17.39 -30.61 28.60
C ASP A 142 -18.66 -31.45 28.36
#